data_AF-A0A7Z6MW32-F1
#
_entry.id   AF-A0A7Z6MW32-F1
#
_cell.length_a   1.000
_cell.length_b   1.000
_cell.length_c   1.000
_cell.angle_alpha   90.00
_cell.angle_beta   90.00
_cell.angle_gamma   90.00
#
_symmetry.space_group_name_H-M   'P 1'
#
loop_
_entity.id
_entity.type
_entity.pdbx_description
1 polymer ?
#
loop_
_entity_poly.entity_id
_entity_poly.type
_entity_poly.pdbx_seq_one_letter_code
_entity_poly.pdbx_strand_id
1 'polypeptide(L)'
;MELLYATLLIITILGMAAWMFLGGFVFRNPFVLYITGFVLALVGGYLSYSLQEIAANGEAAKYFTDLKLAAALVSYTIAAAGGSLIASGILLKAQHMAKADKISAKRAVNIVANNIEMIHQQALQLRDNPTALTIAKQEEQRLDLRLRLYEQRTALDKALERLEQMDYP
;
A
#
# COMPACT_ATOMS: atom_id res chain seq x y z
N MET A 1 -20.84 35.94 -22.88
CA MET A 1 -21.58 35.11 -21.90
C MET A 1 -21.00 33.70 -21.81
N GLU A 2 -20.82 32.99 -22.93
CA GLU A 2 -20.28 31.61 -22.94
C GLU A 2 -18.85 31.50 -22.37
N LEU A 3 -17.96 32.43 -22.73
CA LEU A 3 -16.57 32.43 -22.26
C LEU A 3 -16.46 32.58 -20.73
N LEU A 4 -17.36 33.38 -20.15
CA LEU A 4 -17.41 33.64 -18.71
C LEU A 4 -17.95 32.40 -17.95
N TYR A 5 -18.95 31.73 -18.53
CA TYR A 5 -19.50 30.48 -18.01
C TYR A 5 -18.46 29.35 -18.04
N ALA A 6 -17.69 29.25 -19.12
CA ALA A 6 -16.60 28.28 -19.26
C ALA A 6 -15.50 28.52 -18.22
N THR A 7 -15.07 29.77 -18.00
CA THR A 7 -14.07 30.09 -16.97
C THR A 7 -14.56 29.77 -15.56
N LEU A 8 -15.84 30.02 -15.26
CA LEU A 8 -16.43 29.73 -13.95
C LEU A 8 -16.49 28.22 -13.69
N LEU A 9 -16.81 27.44 -14.72
CA LEU A 9 -16.77 25.98 -14.68
C LEU A 9 -15.36 25.45 -14.42
N ILE A 10 -14.34 25.98 -15.11
CA ILE A 10 -12.95 25.55 -14.93
C ILE A 10 -12.46 25.84 -13.50
N ILE A 11 -12.76 27.02 -12.96
CA ILE A 11 -12.35 27.41 -11.60
C ILE A 11 -13.04 26.53 -10.55
N THR A 12 -14.32 26.23 -10.72
CA THR A 12 -15.05 25.35 -9.79
C THR A 12 -14.55 23.91 -9.84
N ILE A 13 -14.24 23.38 -11.03
CA ILE A 13 -13.63 22.05 -11.19
C ILE A 13 -12.25 22.01 -10.54
N LEU A 14 -11.40 23.03 -10.75
CA LEU A 14 -10.08 23.14 -10.10
C LEU A 14 -10.21 23.20 -8.57
N GLY A 15 -11.16 23.99 -8.06
CA GLY A 15 -11.43 24.10 -6.64
C GLY A 15 -11.88 22.78 -6.01
N MET A 16 -12.81 22.05 -6.67
CA MET A 16 -13.21 20.72 -6.22
C MET A 16 -12.06 19.71 -6.28
N ALA A 17 -11.27 19.71 -7.35
CA ALA A 17 -10.13 18.81 -7.49
C ALA A 17 -9.08 19.04 -6.39
N ALA A 18 -8.76 20.31 -6.10
CA ALA A 18 -7.87 20.69 -5.02
C ALA A 18 -8.43 20.27 -3.65
N TRP A 19 -9.73 20.45 -3.42
CA TRP A 19 -10.40 20.03 -2.19
C TRP A 19 -10.41 18.50 -2.01
N MET A 20 -10.62 17.73 -3.08
CA MET A 20 -10.54 16.27 -3.04
C MET A 20 -9.12 15.77 -2.77
N PHE A 21 -8.10 16.50 -3.23
CA PHE A 21 -6.70 16.24 -2.93
C PHE A 21 -6.37 16.50 -1.45
N LEU A 22 -6.75 17.69 -0.95
CA LEU A 22 -6.54 18.11 0.43
C LEU A 22 -7.35 17.26 1.43
N GLY A 23 -8.56 16.86 1.04
CA GLY A 23 -9.45 16.01 1.85
C GLY A 23 -8.99 14.55 1.99
N GLY A 24 -7.84 14.19 1.42
CA GLY A 24 -7.25 12.85 1.58
C GLY A 24 -7.98 11.73 0.82
N PHE A 25 -9.03 12.05 0.05
CA PHE A 25 -9.79 11.05 -0.71
C PHE A 25 -8.92 10.35 -1.76
N VAL A 26 -8.08 11.13 -2.45
CA VAL A 26 -7.17 10.63 -3.48
C VAL A 26 -6.11 9.70 -2.86
N PHE A 27 -5.58 10.04 -1.69
CA PHE A 27 -4.58 9.24 -0.96
C PHE A 27 -5.13 7.95 -0.35
N ARG A 28 -6.45 7.86 -0.11
CA ARG A 28 -7.09 6.63 0.35
C ARG A 28 -7.20 5.55 -0.73
N ASN A 29 -7.18 5.95 -2.01
CA ASN A 29 -7.36 5.04 -3.13
C ASN A 29 -6.13 5.10 -4.07
N PRO A 30 -5.15 4.18 -3.93
CA PRO A 30 -3.93 4.20 -4.74
C PRO A 30 -4.19 4.11 -6.25
N PHE A 31 -5.30 3.47 -6.65
CA PHE A 31 -5.74 3.40 -8.05
C PHE A 31 -6.17 4.76 -8.61
N VAL A 32 -6.85 5.58 -7.80
CA VAL A 32 -7.25 6.94 -8.20
C VAL A 32 -6.01 7.79 -8.41
N LEU A 33 -5.04 7.70 -7.50
CA LEU A 33 -3.77 8.43 -7.57
C LEU A 33 -2.96 8.05 -8.83
N TYR A 34 -2.91 6.76 -9.18
CA TYR A 34 -2.30 6.27 -10.41
C TYR A 34 -2.99 6.82 -11.67
N ILE A 35 -4.33 6.74 -11.75
CA ILE A 35 -5.09 7.24 -12.91
C ILE A 35 -4.92 8.75 -13.04
N THR A 36 -5.02 9.49 -11.93
CA THR A 36 -4.85 10.95 -11.96
C THR A 36 -3.46 11.32 -12.44
N GLY A 37 -2.40 10.65 -11.97
CA GLY A 37 -1.04 10.88 -12.47
C GLY A 37 -0.89 10.54 -13.97
N PHE A 38 -1.50 9.45 -14.43
CA PHE A 38 -1.49 9.04 -15.84
C PHE A 38 -2.23 10.03 -16.76
N VAL A 39 -3.43 10.45 -16.36
CA VAL A 39 -4.22 11.47 -17.08
C VAL A 39 -3.48 12.79 -17.10
N LEU A 40 -2.87 13.19 -15.97
CA LEU A 40 -2.08 14.42 -15.90
C LEU A 40 -0.89 14.36 -16.88
N ALA A 41 -0.17 13.24 -16.94
CA ALA A 41 0.94 13.04 -17.88
C ALA A 41 0.49 13.10 -19.35
N LEU A 42 -0.66 12.50 -19.69
CA LEU A 42 -1.22 12.56 -21.05
C LEU A 42 -1.65 13.99 -21.44
N VAL A 43 -2.38 14.68 -20.55
CA VAL A 43 -2.84 16.05 -20.79
C VAL A 43 -1.65 16.99 -20.89
N GLY A 44 -0.65 16.87 -20.01
CA GLY A 44 0.57 17.68 -20.07
C GLY A 44 1.41 17.44 -21.31
N GLY A 45 1.52 16.18 -21.76
CA GLY A 45 2.17 15.83 -23.02
C GLY A 45 1.47 16.48 -24.22
N TYR A 46 0.14 16.38 -24.26
CA TYR A 46 -0.66 17.03 -25.31
C TYR A 46 -0.55 18.56 -25.28
N LEU A 47 -0.58 19.17 -24.08
CA LEU A 47 -0.45 20.63 -23.92
C LEU A 47 0.94 21.12 -24.33
N SER A 48 1.99 20.37 -23.99
CA SER A 48 3.36 20.66 -24.42
C SER A 48 3.50 20.56 -25.93
N TYR A 49 2.88 19.56 -26.56
CA TYR A 49 2.89 19.37 -28.01
C TYR A 49 2.18 20.53 -28.72
N SER A 50 0.98 20.90 -28.27
CA SER A 50 0.23 22.02 -28.87
C SER A 50 0.94 23.37 -28.71
N LEU A 51 1.57 23.62 -27.56
CA LEU A 51 2.40 24.81 -27.36
C LEU A 51 3.62 24.84 -28.28
N GLN A 52 4.26 23.69 -28.54
CA GLN A 52 5.38 23.59 -29.49
C GLN A 52 4.94 23.82 -30.93
N GLU A 53 3.77 23.30 -31.33
CA GLU A 53 3.21 23.48 -32.67
C GLU A 53 2.81 24.94 -32.93
N ILE A 54 2.22 25.61 -31.93
CA ILE A 54 1.93 27.06 -31.99
C ILE A 54 3.22 27.89 -32.05
N ALA A 55 4.25 27.49 -31.29
CA ALA A 55 5.56 28.16 -31.32
C ALA A 55 6.31 27.96 -32.65
N ALA A 56 5.97 26.93 -33.43
CA ALA A 56 6.55 26.68 -34.75
C ALA A 56 5.88 27.50 -35.87
N ASN A 57 4.66 28.01 -35.64
CA ASN A 57 3.98 28.90 -36.57
C ASN A 57 4.60 30.32 -36.52
N GLY A 58 5.18 30.75 -37.65
CA GLY A 58 5.99 31.97 -37.75
C GLY A 58 5.27 33.28 -37.42
N GLU A 59 3.93 33.32 -37.45
CA GLU A 59 3.16 34.50 -37.03
C GLU A 59 2.96 34.60 -35.51
N ALA A 60 2.79 33.47 -34.81
CA ALA A 60 2.60 33.44 -33.36
C ALA A 60 3.93 33.59 -32.60
N ALA A 61 5.02 33.05 -33.16
CA ALA A 61 6.37 33.16 -32.59
C ALA A 61 6.89 34.62 -32.51
N LYS A 62 6.37 35.52 -33.34
CA LYS A 62 6.69 36.96 -33.29
C LYS A 62 6.11 37.68 -32.07
N TYR A 63 4.96 37.23 -31.56
CA TYR A 63 4.29 37.83 -30.40
C TYR A 63 4.60 37.08 -29.10
N PHE A 64 4.95 35.79 -29.18
CA PHE A 64 5.22 34.96 -28.01
C PHE A 64 6.57 34.25 -28.14
N THR A 65 7.65 34.96 -27.83
CA THR A 65 9.03 34.45 -27.85
C THR A 65 9.29 33.36 -26.80
N ASP A 66 8.60 33.41 -25.66
CA ASP A 66 8.83 32.50 -24.54
C ASP A 66 7.96 31.23 -24.55
N LEU A 67 7.16 31.05 -25.61
CA LEU A 67 6.21 29.93 -25.69
C LEU A 67 6.90 28.56 -25.67
N LYS A 68 8.12 28.46 -26.24
CA LYS A 68 8.98 27.27 -26.15
C LYS A 68 9.45 26.98 -24.72
N LEU A 69 9.82 28.03 -23.98
CA LEU A 69 10.26 27.90 -22.59
C LEU A 69 9.09 27.47 -21.69
N ALA A 70 7.92 28.08 -21.89
CA ALA A 70 6.69 27.71 -21.19
C ALA A 70 6.29 26.26 -21.48
N ALA A 71 6.36 25.80 -22.74
CA ALA A 71 6.10 24.41 -23.11
C ALA A 71 7.03 23.43 -22.39
N ALA A 72 8.35 23.72 -22.37
CA ALA A 72 9.34 22.89 -21.69
C ALA A 72 9.10 22.83 -20.17
N LEU A 73 8.78 23.97 -19.55
CA LEU A 73 8.52 24.06 -18.12
C LEU A 73 7.25 23.30 -17.72
N VAL A 74 6.18 23.43 -18.51
CA VAL A 74 4.92 22.71 -18.34
C VAL A 74 5.14 21.20 -18.51
N SER A 75 5.87 20.79 -19.54
CA SER A 75 6.20 19.39 -19.79
C SER A 75 6.95 18.75 -18.62
N TYR A 76 8.03 19.39 -18.15
CA TYR A 76 8.82 18.90 -17.02
C TYR A 76 8.02 18.85 -15.72
N THR A 77 7.28 19.92 -15.41
CA THR A 77 6.51 20.02 -14.15
C THR A 77 5.38 19.01 -14.13
N ILE A 78 4.68 18.81 -15.24
CA ILE A 78 3.60 17.82 -15.32
C ILE A 78 4.15 16.40 -15.31
N ALA A 79 5.28 16.13 -15.98
CA ALA A 79 5.94 14.83 -15.91
C ALA A 79 6.41 14.51 -14.48
N ALA A 80 7.01 15.48 -13.77
CA ALA A 80 7.44 15.32 -12.39
C ALA A 80 6.25 15.12 -11.44
N ALA A 81 5.19 15.94 -11.56
CA ALA A 81 3.98 15.81 -10.76
C ALA A 81 3.27 14.49 -11.03
N GLY A 82 3.02 14.15 -12.31
CA GLY A 82 2.38 12.89 -12.71
C GLY A 82 3.17 11.66 -12.27
N GLY A 83 4.50 11.67 -12.47
CA GLY A 83 5.38 10.60 -12.03
C GLY A 83 5.40 10.42 -10.51
N SER A 84 5.44 11.52 -9.75
CA SER A 84 5.38 11.48 -8.29
C SER A 84 4.06 10.89 -7.76
N LEU A 85 2.95 11.17 -8.44
CA LEU A 85 1.64 10.61 -8.12
C LEU A 85 1.59 9.12 -8.42
N ILE A 86 2.07 8.69 -9.58
CA ILE A 86 2.14 7.27 -9.94
C ILE A 86 2.99 6.50 -8.91
N ALA A 87 4.19 7.01 -8.58
CA ALA A 87 5.08 6.41 -7.59
C ALA A 87 4.44 6.35 -6.20
N SER A 88 3.78 7.42 -5.77
CA SER A 88 3.07 7.47 -4.49
C SER A 88 1.92 6.46 -4.43
N GLY A 89 1.17 6.28 -5.51
CA GLY A 89 0.10 5.28 -5.59
C GLY A 89 0.62 3.85 -5.47
N ILE A 90 1.74 3.53 -6.14
CA ILE A 90 2.40 2.22 -6.04
C ILE A 90 2.92 2.00 -4.62
N LEU A 91 3.60 2.99 -4.05
CA LEU A 91 4.15 2.91 -2.70
C LEU A 91 3.05 2.72 -1.65
N LEU A 92 1.96 3.46 -1.73
CA LEU A 92 0.79 3.31 -0.86
C LEU A 92 0.21 1.90 -0.96
N LYS A 93 0.07 1.35 -2.18
CA LYS A 93 -0.40 -0.02 -2.36
C LYS A 93 0.55 -1.03 -1.72
N ALA A 94 1.86 -0.88 -1.92
CA ALA A 94 2.86 -1.73 -1.32
C ALA A 94 2.82 -1.67 0.22
N GLN A 95 2.70 -0.47 0.79
CA GLN A 95 2.56 -0.27 2.24
C GLN A 95 1.28 -0.92 2.80
N HIS A 96 0.15 -0.81 2.09
CA HIS A 96 -1.09 -1.47 2.48
C HIS A 96 -0.96 -2.99 2.48
N MET A 97 -0.34 -3.57 1.45
CA MET A 97 -0.11 -5.01 1.38
C MET A 97 0.86 -5.48 2.47
N ALA A 98 1.96 -4.78 2.69
CA ALA A 98 2.91 -5.07 3.76
C ALA A 98 2.25 -5.01 5.16
N LYS A 99 1.37 -4.02 5.40
CA LYS A 99 0.64 -3.92 6.66
C LYS A 99 -0.35 -5.07 6.84
N ALA A 100 -1.05 -5.49 5.79
CA ALA A 100 -1.95 -6.63 5.83
C ALA A 100 -1.19 -7.95 6.11
N ASP A 101 -0.06 -8.15 5.45
CA ASP A 101 0.81 -9.31 5.65
C ASP A 101 1.37 -9.35 7.07
N LYS A 102 1.80 -8.22 7.62
CA LYS A 102 2.24 -8.12 9.02
C LYS A 102 1.14 -8.47 10.02
N ILE A 103 -0.10 -8.02 9.79
CA ILE A 103 -1.25 -8.39 10.63
C ILE A 103 -1.51 -9.90 10.55
N SER A 104 -1.43 -10.48 9.36
CA SER A 104 -1.59 -11.92 9.14
C SER A 104 -0.51 -12.73 9.87
N ALA A 105 0.76 -12.34 9.72
CA ALA A 105 1.89 -12.97 10.40
C ALA A 105 1.74 -12.91 11.94
N LYS A 106 1.32 -11.74 12.48
CA LYS A 106 1.05 -11.61 13.91
C LYS A 106 -0.09 -12.52 14.39
N ARG A 107 -1.14 -12.69 13.58
CA ARG A 107 -2.22 -13.65 13.90
C ARG A 107 -1.70 -15.09 13.91
N ALA A 108 -0.83 -15.47 12.98
CA ALA A 108 -0.23 -16.80 12.95
C ALA A 108 0.59 -17.09 14.22
N VAL A 109 1.42 -16.13 14.67
CA VAL A 109 2.16 -16.24 15.93
C VAL A 109 1.21 -16.45 17.11
N ASN A 110 0.13 -15.66 17.21
CA ASN A 110 -0.85 -15.80 18.29
C ASN A 110 -1.56 -17.17 18.28
N ILE A 111 -1.87 -17.71 17.10
CA ILE A 111 -2.49 -19.05 16.98
C ILE A 111 -1.54 -20.12 17.51
N VAL A 112 -0.26 -20.08 17.13
CA VAL A 112 0.74 -21.05 17.60
C VAL A 112 0.96 -20.90 19.11
N ALA A 113 1.02 -19.67 19.63
CA ALA A 113 1.13 -19.43 21.07
C ALA A 113 -0.06 -20.01 21.85
N ASN A 114 -1.29 -19.81 21.36
CA ASN A 114 -2.50 -20.39 21.96
C ASN A 114 -2.46 -21.93 21.93
N ASN A 115 -1.96 -22.54 20.84
CA ASN A 115 -1.81 -23.99 20.77
C ASN A 115 -0.81 -24.52 21.81
N ILE A 116 0.30 -23.82 22.03
CA ILE A 116 1.28 -24.16 23.07
C ILE A 116 0.63 -24.06 24.46
N GLU A 117 -0.18 -23.02 24.70
CA GLU A 117 -0.92 -22.86 25.96
C GLU A 117 -1.92 -24.00 26.18
N MET A 118 -2.66 -24.41 25.15
CA MET A 118 -3.55 -25.58 25.23
C MET A 118 -2.80 -26.87 25.55
N ILE A 119 -1.63 -27.11 24.90
CA ILE A 119 -0.78 -28.27 25.20
C ILE A 119 -0.28 -28.22 26.65
N HIS A 120 0.07 -27.03 27.15
CA HIS A 120 0.48 -26.85 28.55
C HIS A 120 -0.65 -27.15 29.53
N GLN A 121 -1.87 -26.68 29.25
CA GLN A 121 -3.06 -26.99 30.03
C GLN A 121 -3.38 -28.50 30.03
N GLN A 122 -3.26 -29.17 28.87
CA GLN A 122 -3.42 -30.63 28.77
C GLN A 122 -2.36 -31.38 29.59
N ALA A 123 -1.11 -30.91 29.58
CA ALA A 123 -0.04 -31.49 30.38
C ALA A 123 -0.27 -31.30 31.90
N LEU A 124 -0.79 -30.15 32.32
CA LEU A 124 -1.19 -29.88 33.70
C LEU A 124 -2.33 -30.80 34.14
N GLN A 125 -3.38 -30.95 33.31
CA GLN A 125 -4.49 -31.87 33.59
C GLN A 125 -4.02 -33.32 33.75
N LEU A 126 -3.08 -33.77 32.91
CA LEU A 126 -2.47 -35.10 33.05
C LEU A 126 -1.64 -35.26 34.32
N ARG A 127 -0.99 -34.19 34.79
CA ARG A 127 -0.21 -34.20 36.04
C ARG A 127 -1.13 -34.24 37.26
N ASP A 128 -2.19 -33.45 37.25
CA ASP A 128 -3.05 -33.23 38.40
C ASP A 128 -4.14 -34.33 38.55
N ASN A 129 -4.46 -35.08 37.48
CA ASN A 129 -5.37 -36.24 37.50
C ASN A 129 -4.72 -37.56 37.00
N PRO A 130 -3.75 -38.13 37.73
CA PRO A 130 -3.04 -39.34 37.33
C PRO A 130 -3.86 -40.65 37.49
N THR A 131 -5.07 -40.61 38.04
CA THR A 131 -5.86 -41.83 38.35
C THR A 131 -6.76 -42.32 37.23
N ALA A 132 -6.90 -41.59 36.11
CA ALA A 132 -7.85 -41.92 35.05
C ALA A 132 -7.34 -42.95 34.01
N LEU A 133 -6.03 -43.23 33.97
CA LEU A 133 -5.39 -43.98 32.87
C LEU A 133 -4.35 -44.98 33.39
N THR A 134 -4.21 -46.11 32.70
CA THR A 134 -3.12 -47.08 32.92
C THR A 134 -1.75 -46.43 32.67
N ILE A 135 -0.72 -46.84 33.42
CA ILE A 135 0.65 -46.29 33.35
C ILE A 135 1.17 -46.23 31.89
N ALA A 136 0.91 -47.27 31.09
CA ALA A 136 1.33 -47.32 29.69
C ALA A 136 0.66 -46.22 28.81
N LYS A 137 -0.63 -45.93 29.06
CA LYS A 137 -1.36 -44.87 28.34
C LYS A 137 -0.92 -43.47 28.75
N GLN A 138 -0.49 -43.29 30.01
CA GLN A 138 0.04 -42.02 30.48
C GLN A 138 1.40 -41.71 29.83
N GLU A 139 2.23 -42.72 29.65
CA GLU A 139 3.53 -42.59 29.01
C GLU A 139 3.39 -42.27 27.51
N GLU A 140 2.46 -42.92 26.83
CA GLU A 140 2.10 -42.64 25.44
C GLU A 140 1.57 -41.19 25.26
N GLN A 141 0.65 -40.74 26.12
CA GLN A 141 0.14 -39.36 26.09
C GLN A 141 1.23 -38.32 26.41
N ARG A 142 2.16 -38.61 27.32
CA ARG A 142 3.30 -37.72 27.59
C ARG A 142 4.23 -37.59 26.39
N LEU A 143 4.49 -38.68 25.67
CA LEU A 143 5.31 -38.67 24.47
C LEU A 143 4.64 -37.88 23.34
N ASP A 144 3.34 -38.08 23.12
CA ASP A 144 2.54 -37.33 22.14
C ASP A 144 2.51 -35.81 22.44
N LEU A 145 2.27 -35.42 23.70
CA LEU A 145 2.31 -34.02 24.10
C LEU A 145 3.69 -33.38 23.89
N ARG A 146 4.78 -34.11 24.16
CA ARG A 146 6.16 -33.63 23.92
C ARG A 146 6.45 -33.42 22.44
N LEU A 147 6.02 -34.35 21.58
CA LEU A 147 6.15 -34.25 20.13
C LEU A 147 5.41 -33.02 19.61
N ARG A 148 4.13 -32.86 19.99
CA ARG A 148 3.33 -31.70 19.59
C ARG A 148 3.92 -30.39 20.08
N LEU A 149 4.46 -30.34 21.30
CA LEU A 149 5.10 -29.15 21.84
C LEU A 149 6.37 -28.79 21.04
N TYR A 150 7.17 -29.78 20.65
CA TYR A 150 8.34 -29.57 19.81
C TYR A 150 7.99 -29.04 18.42
N GLU A 151 6.96 -29.61 17.78
CA GLU A 151 6.44 -29.15 16.50
C GLU A 151 5.90 -27.71 16.57
N GLN A 152 5.10 -27.40 17.60
CA GLN A 152 4.57 -26.04 17.78
C GLN A 152 5.68 -25.04 18.12
N ARG A 153 6.74 -25.45 18.83
CA ARG A 153 7.88 -24.57 19.13
C ARG A 153 8.69 -24.25 17.88
N THR A 154 8.96 -25.24 17.03
CA THR A 154 9.61 -24.99 15.73
C THR A 154 8.72 -24.16 14.79
N ALA A 155 7.40 -24.35 14.84
CA ALA A 155 6.47 -23.49 14.11
C ALA A 155 6.46 -22.05 14.65
N LEU A 156 6.56 -21.87 15.96
CA LEU A 156 6.64 -20.55 16.61
C LEU A 156 7.91 -19.82 16.20
N ASP A 157 9.06 -20.48 16.26
CA ASP A 157 10.36 -19.90 15.88
C ASP A 157 10.33 -19.44 14.41
N LYS A 158 9.81 -20.27 13.49
CA LYS A 158 9.63 -19.88 12.08
C LYS A 158 8.65 -18.72 11.89
N ALA A 159 7.57 -18.67 12.68
CA ALA A 159 6.58 -17.60 12.61
C ALA A 159 7.15 -16.27 13.14
N LEU A 160 7.98 -16.33 14.20
CA LEU A 160 8.69 -15.18 14.74
C LEU A 160 9.76 -14.68 13.78
N GLU A 161 10.58 -15.57 13.21
CA GLU A 161 11.59 -15.22 12.21
C GLU A 161 10.95 -14.52 11.00
N ARG A 162 9.81 -15.04 10.53
CA ARG A 162 9.04 -14.40 9.43
C ARG A 162 8.49 -13.03 9.83
N LEU A 163 8.12 -12.82 11.08
CA LEU A 163 7.65 -11.53 11.58
C LEU A 163 8.80 -10.52 11.70
N GLU A 164 9.96 -10.95 12.20
CA GLU A 164 11.17 -10.11 12.31
C GLU A 164 11.68 -9.65 10.94
N GLN A 165 11.66 -10.53 9.93
CA GLN A 165 12.01 -10.18 8.55
C GLN A 165 11.06 -9.15 7.93
N MET A 166 9.82 -9.03 8.44
CA MET A 166 8.84 -8.03 7.99
C MET A 166 8.95 -6.69 8.75
N ASP A 167 9.74 -6.62 9.82
CA ASP A 167 9.98 -5.41 10.61
C ASP A 167 11.21 -4.62 10.17
N TYR A 168 12.01 -5.14 9.24
CA TYR A 168 13.12 -4.42 8.63
C TYR A 168 12.64 -3.47 7.51
N PRO A 169 13.04 -2.18 7.54
CA PRO A 169 12.64 -1.16 6.55
C PRO A 169 13.20 -1.38 5.14
#